data_AF-A0A3B9LGX7-F1
#
_entry.id   AF-A0A3B9LGX7-F1
#
_cell.length_a   1.000
_cell.length_b   1.000
_cell.length_c   1.000
_cell.angle_alpha   90.00
_cell.angle_beta   90.00
_cell.angle_gamma   90.00
#
_symmetry.space_group_name_H-M   'P 1'
#
loop_
_entity.id
_entity.type
_entity.pdbx_description
1 polymer ?
#
loop_
_entity_poly.entity_id
_entity_poly.type
_entity_poly.pdbx_seq_one_letter_code
_entity_poly.pdbx_strand_id
1 'polypeptide(L)'
;MLVAYSVGAFVNHANYVIIHDATHNLILRSKSWNKMIGILADLPNLTPGAMGFRVYHLKHHSHQGDYEYDADLANHWEARLVGNKWYRKALWLMLFPFFQLTRPPRLKAITMWDRWFFVNFACVAVYDAAIVYFCGWAGLLYLTFSFFFSIGLHPVGARWIQEHYTYEFDQETTSYYGPSTVSPSIGDIITSIMVCPRSRAGYSFSSFSTNDTLCFRESSA
;
A
#
# COMPACT_ATOMS: atom_id res chain seq x y z
N MET A 1 -16.66 -14.72 -3.31
CA MET A 1 -16.08 -13.54 -4.01
C MET A 1 -16.88 -12.28 -3.80
N LEU A 2 -18.18 -12.22 -4.16
CA LEU A 2 -19.00 -11.00 -3.96
C LEU A 2 -18.99 -10.50 -2.51
N VAL A 3 -19.19 -11.38 -1.53
CA VAL A 3 -19.14 -11.01 -0.10
C VAL A 3 -17.76 -10.51 0.33
N ALA A 4 -16.68 -11.09 -0.19
CA ALA A 4 -15.31 -10.64 0.08
C ALA A 4 -15.06 -9.25 -0.52
N TYR A 5 -15.64 -8.95 -1.69
CA TYR A 5 -15.54 -7.64 -2.32
C TYR A 5 -16.40 -6.60 -1.57
N SER A 6 -17.68 -6.88 -1.32
CA SER A 6 -18.62 -5.89 -0.79
C SER A 6 -18.54 -5.68 0.72
N VAL A 7 -18.06 -6.67 1.48
CA VAL A 7 -17.96 -6.60 2.95
C VAL A 7 -16.53 -6.83 3.40
N GLY A 8 -15.93 -7.94 2.95
CA GLY A 8 -14.59 -8.35 3.38
C GLY A 8 -13.52 -7.29 3.14
N ALA A 9 -13.52 -6.64 1.97
CA ALA A 9 -12.56 -5.61 1.60
C ALA A 9 -12.62 -4.40 2.55
N PHE A 10 -13.82 -3.98 2.96
CA PHE A 10 -14.01 -2.87 3.90
C PHE A 10 -13.54 -3.22 5.30
N VAL A 11 -13.90 -4.42 5.80
CA VAL A 11 -13.48 -4.88 7.12
C VAL A 11 -11.96 -5.06 7.18
N ASN A 12 -11.37 -5.64 6.13
CA ASN A 12 -9.93 -5.81 6.03
C ASN A 12 -9.21 -4.45 5.94
N HIS A 13 -9.77 -3.49 5.20
CA HIS A 13 -9.20 -2.14 5.13
C HIS A 13 -9.27 -1.42 6.47
N ALA A 14 -10.35 -1.59 7.24
CA ALA A 14 -10.45 -1.06 8.59
C ALA A 14 -9.37 -1.65 9.53
N ASN A 15 -9.02 -2.94 9.38
CA ASN A 15 -7.89 -3.51 10.11
C ASN A 15 -6.56 -2.82 9.76
N TYR A 16 -6.33 -2.46 8.49
CA TYR A 16 -5.15 -1.68 8.09
C TYR A 16 -5.11 -0.30 8.74
N VAL A 17 -6.25 0.38 8.90
CA VAL A 17 -6.32 1.65 9.63
C VAL A 17 -5.94 1.44 11.11
N ILE A 18 -6.38 0.35 11.74
CA ILE A 18 -5.98 0.02 13.11
C ILE A 18 -4.47 -0.26 13.20
N ILE A 19 -3.91 -1.01 12.24
CA ILE A 19 -2.47 -1.29 12.16
C ILE A 19 -1.67 0.02 11.98
N HIS A 20 -2.18 0.94 11.15
CA HIS A 20 -1.61 2.26 10.94
C HIS A 20 -1.54 3.07 12.25
N ASP A 21 -2.64 3.18 12.97
CA ASP A 21 -2.70 3.98 14.20
C ASP A 21 -1.89 3.32 15.34
N ALA A 22 -1.89 1.99 15.39
CA ALA A 22 -1.05 1.21 16.30
C ALA A 22 0.45 1.42 16.03
N THR A 23 0.85 1.55 14.76
CA THR A 23 2.23 1.84 14.36
C THR A 23 2.73 3.14 14.95
N HIS A 24 1.89 4.17 14.92
CA HIS A 24 2.13 5.48 15.50
C HIS A 24 1.99 5.52 17.04
N ASN A 25 1.55 4.42 17.65
CA ASN A 25 1.25 4.31 19.10
C ASN A 25 0.13 5.25 19.56
N LEU A 26 -0.86 5.49 18.70
CA LEU A 26 -1.95 6.42 18.97
C LEU A 26 -3.14 5.78 19.69
N ILE A 27 -3.19 4.44 19.79
CA ILE A 27 -4.33 3.73 20.38
C ILE A 27 -4.21 3.66 21.90
N LEU A 28 -3.04 3.24 22.40
CA LEU A 28 -2.78 3.08 23.84
C LEU A 28 -1.51 3.82 24.27
N ARG A 29 -1.36 4.09 25.58
CA ARG A 29 -0.15 4.74 26.11
C ARG A 29 1.12 3.87 26.01
N SER A 30 0.96 2.54 26.04
CA SER A 30 2.09 1.60 26.02
C SER A 30 2.44 1.15 24.61
N LYS A 31 3.70 1.32 24.22
CA LYS A 31 4.21 0.90 22.90
C LYS A 31 4.02 -0.60 22.64
N SER A 32 4.28 -1.45 23.64
CA SER A 32 4.13 -2.90 23.51
C SER A 32 2.66 -3.31 23.31
N TRP A 33 1.72 -2.62 23.97
CA TRP A 33 0.29 -2.89 23.78
C TRP A 33 -0.21 -2.43 22.41
N ASN A 34 0.29 -1.31 21.87
CA ASN A 34 -0.01 -0.94 20.49
C ASN A 34 0.54 -1.98 19.50
N LYS A 35 1.76 -2.49 19.69
CA LYS A 35 2.28 -3.59 18.85
C LYS A 35 1.36 -4.81 18.89
N MET A 36 0.85 -5.19 20.07
CA MET A 36 -0.10 -6.30 20.20
C MET A 36 -1.42 -6.02 19.46
N ILE A 37 -1.99 -4.81 19.59
CA ILE A 37 -3.20 -4.43 18.84
C ILE A 37 -2.96 -4.52 17.34
N GLY A 38 -1.81 -4.04 16.85
CA GLY A 38 -1.41 -4.19 15.45
C GLY A 38 -1.39 -5.66 15.02
N ILE A 39 -0.77 -6.54 15.81
CA ILE A 39 -0.72 -7.98 15.51
C ILE A 39 -2.12 -8.61 15.50
N LEU A 40 -3.01 -8.22 16.42
CA LEU A 40 -4.38 -8.73 16.46
C LEU A 40 -5.21 -8.29 15.25
N ALA A 41 -5.05 -7.03 14.83
CA ALA A 41 -5.68 -6.52 13.62
C ALA A 41 -5.11 -7.16 12.34
N ASP A 42 -3.88 -7.68 12.40
CA ASP A 42 -3.20 -8.31 11.27
C ASP A 42 -3.57 -9.78 11.04
N LEU A 43 -4.16 -10.45 12.03
CA LEU A 43 -4.55 -11.86 11.92
C LEU A 43 -5.34 -12.21 10.65
N PRO A 44 -6.38 -11.46 10.23
CA PRO A 44 -7.13 -11.76 9.02
C PRO A 44 -6.39 -11.43 7.70
N ASN A 45 -5.20 -10.83 7.73
CA ASN A 45 -4.44 -10.45 6.52
C ASN A 45 -3.60 -11.61 5.92
N LEU A 46 -3.58 -12.80 6.55
CA LEU A 46 -2.83 -14.01 6.14
C LEU A 46 -1.31 -13.86 5.99
N THR A 47 -0.79 -12.67 6.22
CA THR A 47 0.61 -12.32 6.07
C THR A 47 1.03 -11.56 7.32
N PRO A 48 2.26 -11.78 7.83
CA PRO A 48 2.78 -11.08 9.00
C PRO A 48 3.14 -9.64 8.64
N GLY A 49 2.11 -8.83 8.39
CA GLY A 49 2.19 -7.48 7.86
C GLY A 49 2.40 -6.42 8.92
N ALA A 50 1.85 -6.56 10.14
CA ALA A 50 1.82 -5.46 11.10
C ALA A 50 3.22 -4.98 11.54
N MET A 51 4.14 -5.88 11.88
CA MET A 51 5.49 -5.47 12.31
C MET A 51 6.35 -5.02 11.12
N GLY A 52 6.18 -5.63 9.95
CA GLY A 52 6.83 -5.16 8.71
C GLY A 52 6.36 -3.75 8.36
N PHE A 53 5.05 -3.56 8.26
CA PHE A 53 4.41 -2.26 8.05
C PHE A 53 4.90 -1.24 9.07
N ARG A 54 4.93 -1.57 10.36
CA ARG A 54 5.42 -0.65 11.39
C ARG A 54 6.83 -0.13 11.09
N VAL A 55 7.73 -1.02 10.68
CA VAL A 55 9.13 -0.66 10.39
C VAL A 55 9.21 0.21 9.13
N TYR A 56 8.57 -0.21 8.04
CA TYR A 56 8.63 0.49 6.76
C TYR A 56 7.85 1.81 6.79
N HIS A 57 6.68 1.85 7.41
CA HIS A 57 5.81 3.03 7.50
C HIS A 57 6.43 4.17 8.32
N LEU A 58 7.08 3.85 9.45
CA LEU A 58 7.83 4.86 10.21
C LEU A 58 9.03 5.39 9.42
N LYS A 59 9.62 4.56 8.57
CA LYS A 59 10.71 4.99 7.69
C LYS A 59 10.20 5.86 6.55
N HIS A 60 9.08 5.49 5.93
CA HIS A 60 8.35 6.31 4.95
C HIS A 60 8.10 7.70 5.51
N HIS A 61 7.46 7.84 6.68
CA HIS A 61 7.21 9.16 7.27
C HIS A 61 8.46 10.00 7.60
N SER A 62 9.61 9.36 7.83
CA SER A 62 10.86 10.08 8.12
C SER A 62 11.68 10.39 6.86
N HIS A 63 11.42 9.71 5.74
CA HIS A 63 12.18 9.81 4.48
C HIS A 63 11.22 9.79 3.28
N GLN A 64 10.09 10.48 3.40
CA GLN A 64 9.02 10.46 2.42
C GLN A 64 9.52 11.00 1.07
N GLY A 65 9.25 10.27 -0.01
CA GLY A 65 9.72 10.64 -1.35
C GLY A 65 11.17 10.25 -1.67
N ASP A 66 11.91 9.68 -0.70
CA ASP A 66 13.29 9.21 -0.92
C ASP A 66 13.32 7.80 -1.50
N TYR A 67 13.87 7.66 -2.72
CA TYR A 67 13.93 6.38 -3.42
C TYR A 67 14.77 5.30 -2.70
N GLU A 68 15.67 5.63 -1.79
CA GLU A 68 16.47 4.60 -1.10
C GLU A 68 15.88 4.17 0.25
N TYR A 69 14.85 4.88 0.72
CA TYR A 69 14.33 4.72 2.09
C TYR A 69 12.81 4.61 2.18
N ASP A 70 12.07 5.09 1.19
CA ASP A 70 10.61 5.04 1.13
C ASP A 70 10.14 3.75 0.43
N ALA A 71 9.45 2.88 1.18
CA ALA A 71 8.92 1.61 0.69
C ALA A 71 7.67 1.77 -0.19
N ASP A 72 6.97 2.90 -0.09
CA ASP A 72 5.71 3.12 -0.78
C ASP A 72 5.91 3.66 -2.20
N LEU A 73 7.11 4.13 -2.51
CA LEU A 73 7.55 4.43 -3.87
C LEU A 73 7.75 3.16 -4.70
N ALA A 74 7.11 3.16 -5.88
CA ALA A 74 7.30 2.10 -6.86
C ALA A 74 8.78 1.94 -7.28
N ASN A 75 9.19 0.72 -7.64
CA ASN A 75 10.50 0.55 -8.27
C ASN A 75 10.53 1.17 -9.67
N HIS A 76 11.68 1.68 -10.12
CA HIS A 76 11.81 2.18 -11.49
C HIS A 76 11.42 1.15 -12.56
N TRP A 77 11.77 -0.12 -12.37
CA TRP A 77 11.47 -1.19 -13.33
C TRP A 77 9.98 -1.54 -13.35
N GLU A 78 9.33 -1.59 -12.17
CA GLU A 78 7.92 -1.96 -12.07
C GLU A 78 7.08 -0.89 -12.72
N ALA A 79 7.46 0.36 -12.50
CA ALA A 79 6.76 1.47 -13.07
C ALA A 79 6.89 1.45 -14.60
N ARG A 80 8.07 1.10 -15.16
CA ARG A 80 8.29 0.94 -16.63
C ARG A 80 7.44 -0.19 -17.20
N LEU A 81 7.29 -1.26 -16.43
CA LEU A 81 6.45 -2.42 -16.76
C LEU A 81 4.95 -2.09 -16.73
N VAL A 82 4.50 -1.08 -15.99
CA VAL A 82 3.10 -0.64 -15.99
C VAL A 82 2.86 0.41 -17.09
N GLY A 83 3.73 1.42 -17.16
CA GLY A 83 3.61 2.55 -18.08
C GLY A 83 2.25 3.24 -18.00
N ASN A 84 1.84 3.90 -19.09
CA ASN A 84 0.64 4.74 -19.09
C ASN A 84 -0.63 4.10 -19.71
N LYS A 85 -0.83 2.79 -19.59
CA LYS A 85 -2.03 2.12 -20.14
C LYS A 85 -2.98 1.70 -19.01
N TRP A 86 -4.25 2.07 -19.13
CA TRP A 86 -5.27 1.84 -18.08
C TRP A 86 -5.36 0.36 -17.66
N TYR A 87 -5.33 -0.57 -18.62
CA TYR A 87 -5.43 -2.01 -18.32
C TYR A 87 -4.19 -2.58 -17.63
N ARG A 88 -2.99 -2.04 -17.91
CA ARG A 88 -1.75 -2.44 -17.22
C ARG A 88 -1.77 -1.97 -15.77
N LYS A 89 -2.31 -0.79 -15.50
CA LYS A 89 -2.49 -0.24 -14.14
C LYS A 89 -3.57 -0.98 -13.37
N ALA A 90 -4.67 -1.36 -14.01
CA ALA A 90 -5.70 -2.20 -13.41
C ALA A 90 -5.14 -3.56 -13.00
N LEU A 91 -4.33 -4.19 -13.86
CA LEU A 91 -3.66 -5.45 -13.55
C LEU A 91 -2.61 -5.27 -12.44
N TRP A 92 -1.83 -4.20 -12.49
CA TRP A 92 -0.87 -3.86 -11.44
C TRP A 92 -1.57 -3.67 -10.09
N LEU A 93 -2.72 -2.98 -10.07
CA LEU A 93 -3.54 -2.81 -8.87
C LEU A 93 -4.08 -4.12 -8.33
N MET A 94 -4.57 -4.99 -9.21
CA MET A 94 -5.05 -6.31 -8.83
C MET A 94 -3.93 -7.15 -8.19
N LEU A 95 -2.69 -6.96 -8.65
CA LEU A 95 -1.50 -7.67 -8.17
C LEU A 95 -0.66 -6.81 -7.20
N PHE A 96 -1.20 -5.70 -6.70
CA PHE A 96 -0.44 -4.71 -5.94
C PHE A 96 0.28 -5.29 -4.71
N PRO A 97 -0.33 -6.21 -3.92
CA PRO A 97 0.40 -6.86 -2.83
C PRO A 97 1.68 -7.57 -3.27
N PHE A 98 1.72 -8.16 -4.48
CA PHE A 98 2.93 -8.80 -4.99
C PHE A 98 4.01 -7.78 -5.34
N PHE A 99 3.64 -6.66 -5.97
CA PHE A 99 4.59 -5.59 -6.27
C PHE A 99 5.19 -4.99 -5.01
N GLN A 100 4.38 -4.83 -3.95
CA GLN A 100 4.87 -4.35 -2.66
C GLN A 100 5.98 -5.22 -2.07
N LEU A 101 5.91 -6.55 -2.23
CA LEU A 101 6.97 -7.46 -1.76
C LEU A 101 8.31 -7.27 -2.49
N THR A 102 8.30 -6.66 -3.67
CA THR A 102 9.54 -6.44 -4.46
C THR A 102 10.30 -5.17 -4.10
N ARG A 103 9.71 -4.28 -3.29
CA ARG A 103 10.29 -2.96 -2.94
C ARG A 103 11.26 -3.00 -1.75
N PRO A 104 11.03 -3.78 -0.67
CA PRO A 104 11.93 -3.82 0.47
C PRO A 104 13.41 -4.12 0.17
N PRO A 105 13.79 -4.98 -0.79
CA PRO A 105 15.20 -5.27 -1.08
C PRO A 105 16.04 -4.05 -1.52
N ARG A 106 15.39 -3.00 -2.04
CA ARG A 106 16.04 -1.73 -2.42
C ARG A 106 16.44 -0.89 -1.21
N LEU A 107 15.71 -1.02 -0.10
CA LEU A 107 15.73 -0.05 0.98
C LEU A 107 16.97 -0.20 1.85
N LYS A 108 17.63 0.92 2.16
CA LYS A 108 18.83 0.93 3.00
C LYS A 108 18.47 0.97 4.49
N ALA A 109 19.25 0.24 5.28
CA ALA A 109 19.27 0.30 6.75
C ALA A 109 17.93 -0.02 7.46
N ILE A 110 17.28 -1.12 7.09
CA ILE A 110 16.05 -1.58 7.74
C ILE A 110 16.20 -3.02 8.26
N THR A 111 16.03 -3.22 9.56
CA THR A 111 16.02 -4.54 10.21
C THR A 111 14.59 -4.92 10.59
N MET A 112 13.96 -5.78 9.78
CA MET A 112 12.59 -6.27 10.03
C MET A 112 12.55 -7.45 11.02
N TRP A 113 13.64 -8.22 11.12
CA TRP A 113 13.70 -9.51 11.82
C TRP A 113 13.92 -9.38 13.33
N ASP A 114 13.00 -8.72 14.03
CA ASP A 114 13.03 -8.58 15.49
C ASP A 114 12.15 -9.61 16.21
N ARG A 115 12.19 -9.62 17.55
CA ARG A 115 11.33 -10.50 18.37
C ARG A 115 9.85 -10.32 18.05
N TRP A 116 9.40 -9.11 17.76
CA TRP A 116 7.99 -8.82 17.51
C TRP A 116 7.54 -9.34 16.15
N PHE A 117 8.40 -9.31 15.14
CA PHE A 117 8.14 -9.94 13.85
C PHE A 117 7.84 -11.44 14.02
N PHE A 118 8.66 -12.16 14.79
CA PHE A 118 8.42 -13.59 15.03
C PHE A 118 7.13 -13.85 15.83
N VAL A 119 6.76 -12.95 16.75
CA VAL A 119 5.45 -13.04 17.44
C VAL A 119 4.30 -12.83 16.44
N ASN A 120 4.39 -11.80 15.59
CA ASN A 120 3.40 -11.54 14.55
C ASN A 120 3.24 -12.73 13.61
N PHE A 121 4.37 -13.29 13.15
CA PHE A 121 4.41 -14.49 12.30
C PHE A 121 3.72 -15.68 12.96
N ALA A 122 4.08 -15.99 14.21
CA ALA A 122 3.48 -17.11 14.93
C ALA A 122 1.97 -16.93 15.13
N CYS A 123 1.52 -15.72 15.49
CA CYS A 123 0.10 -15.43 15.68
C CYS A 123 -0.70 -15.58 14.38
N VAL A 124 -0.21 -15.04 13.26
CA VAL A 124 -0.86 -15.17 11.94
C VAL A 124 -0.89 -16.64 11.51
N ALA A 125 0.22 -17.37 11.62
CA ALA A 125 0.28 -18.78 11.24
C ALA A 125 -0.71 -19.65 12.05
N VAL A 126 -0.83 -19.40 13.37
CA VAL A 126 -1.80 -20.08 14.23
C VAL A 126 -3.23 -19.71 13.84
N TYR A 127 -3.49 -18.44 13.54
CA TYR A 127 -4.82 -17.99 13.12
C TYR A 127 -5.23 -18.61 11.78
N ASP A 128 -4.35 -18.61 10.78
CA ASP A 128 -4.61 -19.20 9.46
C ASP A 128 -4.90 -20.70 9.59
N ALA A 129 -4.11 -21.42 10.41
CA ALA A 129 -4.36 -22.83 10.70
C ALA A 129 -5.72 -23.04 11.39
N ALA A 130 -6.10 -22.18 12.33
CA ALA A 130 -7.40 -22.23 12.98
C ALA A 130 -8.54 -21.95 11.98
N ILE A 131 -8.38 -20.99 11.06
CA ILE A 131 -9.37 -20.72 10.01
C ILE A 131 -9.54 -21.92 9.09
N VAL A 132 -8.45 -22.57 8.66
CA VAL A 132 -8.53 -23.79 7.85
C VAL A 132 -9.23 -24.91 8.63
N TYR A 133 -8.93 -25.07 9.92
CA TYR A 133 -9.54 -26.10 10.76
C TYR A 133 -11.05 -25.87 10.99
N PHE A 134 -11.48 -24.67 11.33
CA PHE A 134 -12.88 -24.35 11.69
C PHE A 134 -13.76 -23.96 10.51
N CYS A 135 -13.19 -23.29 9.49
CA CYS A 135 -13.93 -22.72 8.36
C CYS A 135 -13.55 -23.36 7.00
N GLY A 136 -12.56 -24.27 7.00
CA GLY A 136 -12.03 -24.87 5.79
C GLY A 136 -11.25 -23.90 4.90
N TRP A 137 -10.77 -24.42 3.78
CA TRP A 137 -10.08 -23.63 2.75
C TRP A 137 -10.94 -22.49 2.19
N ALA A 138 -12.26 -22.62 2.22
CA ALA A 138 -13.18 -21.57 1.80
C ALA A 138 -13.05 -20.30 2.68
N GLY A 139 -12.88 -20.46 4.00
CA GLY A 139 -12.64 -19.34 4.91
C GLY A 139 -11.31 -18.64 4.63
N LEU A 140 -10.25 -19.42 4.38
CA LEU A 140 -8.93 -18.87 4.03
C LEU A 140 -8.97 -18.11 2.69
N LEU A 141 -9.65 -18.65 1.68
CA LEU A 141 -9.87 -17.98 0.39
C LEU A 141 -10.69 -16.70 0.54
N TYR A 142 -11.70 -16.70 1.41
CA TYR A 142 -12.48 -15.49 1.72
C TYR A 142 -11.57 -14.38 2.27
N LEU A 143 -10.71 -14.69 3.25
CA LEU A 143 -9.75 -13.73 3.79
C LEU A 143 -8.77 -13.28 2.71
N THR A 144 -8.26 -14.22 1.90
CA THR A 144 -7.32 -13.92 0.80
C THR A 144 -7.92 -12.90 -0.16
N PHE A 145 -9.13 -13.13 -0.64
CA PHE A 145 -9.79 -12.19 -1.55
C PHE A 145 -10.12 -10.86 -0.88
N SER A 146 -10.51 -10.87 0.40
CA SER A 146 -10.77 -9.64 1.17
C SER A 146 -9.53 -8.77 1.28
N PHE A 147 -8.37 -9.38 1.56
CA PHE A 147 -7.07 -8.71 1.58
C PHE A 147 -6.70 -8.12 0.20
N PHE A 148 -6.79 -8.92 -0.86
CA PHE A 148 -6.44 -8.46 -2.22
C PHE A 148 -7.33 -7.31 -2.68
N PHE A 149 -8.63 -7.34 -2.38
CA PHE A 149 -9.52 -6.21 -2.69
C PHE A 149 -9.25 -5.00 -1.80
N SER A 150 -9.01 -5.19 -0.50
CA SER A 150 -8.75 -4.09 0.44
C SER A 150 -7.58 -3.18 0.06
N ILE A 151 -6.52 -3.75 -0.54
CA ILE A 151 -5.29 -3.02 -0.90
C ILE A 151 -5.18 -2.81 -2.42
N GLY A 152 -5.81 -3.68 -3.22
CA GLY A 152 -5.70 -3.67 -4.67
C GLY A 152 -6.88 -3.01 -5.38
N LEU A 153 -7.43 -3.69 -6.38
CA LEU A 153 -8.47 -3.17 -7.27
C LEU A 153 -9.85 -3.10 -6.59
N HIS A 154 -10.06 -2.07 -5.76
CA HIS A 154 -11.31 -1.75 -5.06
C HIS A 154 -11.33 -0.25 -4.67
N PRO A 155 -12.50 0.40 -4.51
CA PRO A 155 -12.58 1.79 -4.09
C PRO A 155 -11.82 2.12 -2.79
N VAL A 156 -11.82 1.22 -1.81
CA VAL A 156 -11.03 1.41 -0.56
C VAL A 156 -9.52 1.27 -0.76
N GLY A 157 -9.09 0.50 -1.77
CA GLY A 157 -7.69 0.40 -2.16
C GLY A 157 -7.15 1.70 -2.76
N ALA A 158 -8.04 2.59 -3.24
CA ALA A 158 -7.69 3.92 -3.76
C ALA A 158 -6.82 4.74 -2.82
N ARG A 159 -7.02 4.60 -1.50
CA ARG A 159 -6.30 5.35 -0.48
C ARG A 159 -4.79 5.21 -0.64
N TRP A 160 -4.32 3.98 -0.87
CA TRP A 160 -2.90 3.69 -1.08
C TRP A 160 -2.33 4.44 -2.28
N ILE A 161 -3.15 4.72 -3.29
CA ILE A 161 -2.72 5.49 -4.46
C ILE A 161 -2.75 6.98 -4.15
N GLN A 162 -3.83 7.46 -3.54
CA GLN A 162 -4.01 8.87 -3.21
C GLN A 162 -2.90 9.39 -2.29
N GLU A 163 -2.43 8.59 -1.34
CA GLU A 163 -1.39 8.98 -0.39
C GLU A 163 0.02 8.98 -1.01
N HIS A 164 0.28 8.15 -2.03
CA HIS A 164 1.65 7.88 -2.49
C HIS A 164 1.92 8.23 -3.96
N TYR A 165 0.89 8.56 -4.75
CA TYR A 165 1.03 8.88 -6.17
C TYR A 165 0.33 10.21 -6.44
N THR A 166 1.14 11.27 -6.49
CA THR A 166 0.65 12.64 -6.69
C THR A 166 0.56 13.01 -8.16
N TYR A 167 -0.35 13.93 -8.45
CA TYR A 167 -0.57 14.48 -9.79
C TYR A 167 0.44 15.58 -10.14
N GLU A 168 1.05 16.22 -9.13
CA GLU A 168 1.97 17.33 -9.27
C GLU A 168 3.35 16.96 -8.71
N PHE A 169 4.40 17.24 -9.49
CA PHE A 169 5.78 16.84 -9.22
C PHE A 169 6.35 17.38 -7.89
N ASP A 170 5.80 18.48 -7.38
CA ASP A 170 6.28 19.17 -6.17
C ASP A 170 5.40 18.92 -4.93
N GLN A 171 4.38 18.07 -5.05
CA GLN A 171 3.48 17.77 -3.94
C GLN A 171 3.86 16.44 -3.28
N GLU A 172 4.43 16.52 -2.08
CA GLU A 172 4.78 15.35 -1.26
C GLU A 172 3.62 14.90 -0.36
N THR A 173 2.65 15.79 -0.05
CA THR A 173 1.52 15.48 0.83
C THR A 173 0.16 15.74 0.16
N THR A 174 -0.77 14.79 0.24
CA THR A 174 -2.10 14.88 -0.38
C THR A 174 -3.19 15.17 0.65
N SER A 175 -3.20 16.39 1.21
CA SER A 175 -4.34 16.84 2.02
C SER A 175 -5.44 17.40 1.11
N TYR A 176 -6.54 16.66 0.93
CA TYR A 176 -7.72 17.12 0.19
C TYR A 176 -8.80 17.62 1.16
N TYR A 177 -9.19 18.90 1.04
CA TYR A 177 -10.21 19.56 1.89
C TYR A 177 -11.44 20.05 1.09
N GLY A 178 -11.84 19.32 0.04
CA GLY A 178 -12.94 19.74 -0.86
C GLY A 178 -14.33 19.16 -0.52
N PRO A 179 -15.44 19.81 -0.95
CA PRO A 179 -16.81 19.49 -0.47
C PRO A 179 -17.52 18.28 -1.11
N SER A 180 -16.94 17.58 -2.10
CA SER A 180 -17.63 16.50 -2.84
C SER A 180 -17.01 15.13 -2.55
N THR A 181 -17.48 14.49 -1.50
CA THR A 181 -17.06 13.15 -1.04
C THR A 181 -17.64 12.06 -1.93
N VAL A 182 -16.94 11.71 -3.01
CA VAL A 182 -17.10 10.40 -3.65
C VAL A 182 -15.75 9.72 -3.55
N SER A 183 -15.69 8.56 -2.89
CA SER A 183 -14.52 7.68 -2.96
C SER A 183 -14.17 7.52 -4.45
N PRO A 184 -12.90 7.77 -4.86
CA PRO A 184 -12.53 7.72 -6.28
C PRO A 184 -13.08 6.44 -6.91
N SER A 185 -13.81 6.57 -8.02
CA SER A 185 -14.29 5.38 -8.73
C SER A 185 -13.09 4.58 -9.21
N ILE A 186 -13.26 3.28 -9.48
CA ILE A 186 -12.14 2.46 -10.00
C ILE A 186 -11.53 3.06 -11.28
N GLY A 187 -12.35 3.71 -12.11
CA GLY A 187 -11.86 4.47 -13.27
C GLY A 187 -10.94 5.61 -12.86
N ASP A 188 -11.38 6.44 -11.90
CA ASP A 188 -10.60 7.57 -11.38
C ASP A 188 -9.30 7.11 -10.74
N ILE A 189 -9.32 5.98 -10.02
CA ILE A 189 -8.14 5.35 -9.42
C ILE A 189 -7.13 4.96 -10.50
N ILE A 190 -7.58 4.24 -11.53
CA ILE A 190 -6.72 3.76 -12.61
C ILE A 190 -6.11 4.93 -13.41
N THR A 191 -6.86 6.01 -13.60
CA THR A 191 -6.36 7.22 -14.25
C THR A 191 -5.43 8.01 -13.35
N SER A 192 -5.68 8.06 -12.04
CA SER A 192 -4.85 8.81 -11.08
C SER A 192 -3.51 8.15 -10.78
N ILE A 193 -3.39 6.83 -10.99
CA ILE A 193 -2.07 6.19 -11.10
C ILE A 193 -1.44 6.68 -12.41
N MET A 194 -0.89 7.89 -12.48
CA MET A 194 -0.24 8.40 -13.68
C MET A 194 1.10 9.09 -13.47
N VAL A 195 2.10 8.40 -14.01
CA VAL A 195 3.34 8.88 -14.63
C VAL A 195 3.22 10.32 -15.16
N CYS A 196 4.11 11.18 -14.68
CA CYS A 196 4.25 12.59 -15.07
C CYS A 196 4.78 12.77 -16.51
N PRO A 197 4.56 13.95 -17.15
CA PRO A 197 4.98 14.23 -18.52
C PRO A 197 6.49 14.13 -18.70
N ARG A 198 6.89 13.59 -19.84
CA ARG A 198 8.27 13.55 -20.35
C ARG A 198 8.93 14.94 -20.31
N SER A 199 9.74 15.24 -19.29
CA SER A 199 10.57 16.44 -19.29
C SER A 199 11.64 16.32 -20.37
N ARG A 200 11.42 16.96 -21.52
CA ARG A 200 12.54 17.58 -22.23
C ARG A 200 13.11 18.63 -21.28
N ALA A 201 14.41 18.57 -21.04
CA ALA A 201 15.15 19.67 -20.43
C ALA A 201 14.76 20.97 -21.16
N GLY A 202 14.15 21.89 -20.39
CA GLY A 202 13.85 23.25 -20.77
C GLY A 202 12.85 23.44 -21.91
N TYR A 203 11.55 23.50 -21.63
CA TYR A 203 10.62 24.38 -22.35
C TYR A 203 9.41 24.73 -21.47
N SER A 204 8.99 26.00 -21.59
CA SER A 204 7.77 26.58 -21.03
C SER A 204 6.51 25.79 -21.40
N PHE A 205 5.54 25.79 -20.49
CA PHE A 205 4.21 25.18 -20.60
C PHE A 205 3.55 25.42 -21.96
N SER A 206 3.41 24.37 -22.77
CA SER A 206 2.30 24.21 -23.72
C SER A 206 2.29 22.80 -24.32
N SER A 207 1.11 22.19 -24.29
CA SER A 207 0.70 20.92 -24.94
C SER A 207 1.08 19.58 -24.26
N PHE A 208 0.02 18.86 -23.86
CA PHE A 208 0.01 17.45 -23.43
C PHE A 208 0.27 16.52 -24.63
N SER A 209 1.20 15.57 -24.50
CA SER A 209 1.46 14.51 -25.50
C SER A 209 1.51 13.13 -24.82
N THR A 210 0.69 12.21 -25.30
CA THR A 210 0.30 10.91 -24.69
C THR A 210 1.33 9.78 -24.75
N ASN A 211 2.64 10.03 -24.61
CA ASN A 211 3.68 9.00 -24.73
C ASN A 211 4.76 9.11 -23.64
N ASP A 212 4.46 8.60 -22.43
CA ASP A 212 5.30 8.76 -21.23
C ASP A 212 5.84 7.43 -20.65
N THR A 213 7.13 7.43 -20.33
CA THR A 213 7.91 6.44 -19.56
C THR A 213 8.69 7.19 -18.47
N LEU A 214 8.90 6.56 -17.31
CA LEU A 214 9.00 7.21 -15.99
C LEU A 214 10.36 7.76 -15.55
N CYS A 215 10.30 8.78 -14.68
CA CYS A 215 11.37 9.16 -13.76
C CYS A 215 10.84 9.30 -12.32
N PHE A 216 11.60 8.77 -11.36
CA PHE A 216 11.60 9.26 -9.98
C PHE A 216 12.67 10.34 -9.92
N ARG A 217 12.59 11.25 -8.95
CA ARG A 217 13.65 12.21 -8.66
C ARG A 217 14.89 11.42 -8.24
N GLU A 218 15.91 11.33 -9.11
CA GLU A 218 17.27 11.07 -8.62
C GLU A 218 17.64 12.28 -7.77
N SER A 219 17.88 12.06 -6.47
CA SER A 219 18.46 13.09 -5.62
C SER A 219 19.85 13.39 -6.15
N SER A 220 19.98 14.48 -6.92
CA SER A 220 21.28 15.07 -7.22
C SER A 220 21.93 15.48 -5.90
N ALA A 221 23.11 14.90 -5.63
CA ALA A 221 24.06 15.39 -4.64
C ALA A 221 24.43 16.86 -4.88
#